data_AF-A0A6I9V2H6-F1
#
_entry.id   AF-A0A6I9V2H6-F1
#
_cell.length_a   1.000
_cell.length_b   1.000
_cell.length_c   1.000
_cell.angle_alpha   90.00
_cell.angle_beta   90.00
_cell.angle_gamma   90.00
#
_symmetry.space_group_name_H-M   'P 1'
#
loop_
_entity.id
_entity.type
_entity.pdbx_description
1 polymer ?
#
loop_
_entity_poly.entity_id
_entity_poly.type
_entity_poly.pdbx_seq_one_letter_code
_entity_poly.pdbx_strand_id
1 'polypeptide(L)'
;MFAPCKAPWCRLAIWLIVGVIVLLLVLVLIALAIFGSHPCAGALDGCDAFKAICASYNGDHQFFYSHCDMLRENCLTGSDWQRDHYNHCNVNH
;
A
#
# COMPACT_ATOMS: atom_id res chain seq x y z
N MET A 1 19.81 38.50 -7.54
CA MET A 1 19.99 39.36 -6.35
C MET A 1 18.61 39.56 -5.73
N PHE A 2 18.28 38.86 -4.65
CA PHE A 2 17.03 39.07 -3.93
C PHE A 2 17.13 40.39 -3.16
N ALA A 3 16.30 41.37 -3.51
CA ALA A 3 16.29 42.68 -2.84
C ALA A 3 15.84 42.53 -1.37
N PRO A 4 16.49 43.19 -0.39
CA PRO A 4 16.10 43.11 1.00
C PRO A 4 14.82 43.93 1.24
N CYS A 5 13.68 43.26 1.36
CA CYS A 5 12.41 43.89 1.70
C CYS A 5 12.42 44.41 3.16
N LYS A 6 12.30 45.74 3.33
CA LYS A 6 12.34 46.46 4.62
C LYS A 6 10.99 46.54 5.37
N ALA A 7 9.90 45.99 4.83
CA ALA A 7 8.56 46.13 5.42
C ALA A 7 8.21 44.99 6.40
N PRO A 8 7.49 45.25 7.50
CA PRO A 8 7.06 44.23 8.46
C PRO A 8 6.17 43.15 7.83
N TRP A 9 5.48 43.50 6.75
CA TRP A 9 4.67 42.59 5.94
C TRP A 9 5.50 41.50 5.24
N CYS A 10 6.77 41.76 4.93
CA CYS A 10 7.64 40.77 4.32
C CYS A 10 8.06 39.67 5.30
N ARG A 11 8.24 40.01 6.58
CA ARG A 11 8.49 39.01 7.63
C ARG A 11 7.28 38.09 7.81
N LEU A 12 6.07 38.65 7.83
CA LEU A 12 4.83 37.87 7.87
C LEU A 12 4.68 36.95 6.65
N ALA A 13 4.98 37.45 5.45
CA ALA A 13 4.97 36.63 4.23
C ALA A 13 5.97 35.48 4.30
N ILE A 14 7.18 35.70 4.81
CA ILE A 14 8.19 34.65 5.02
C ILE A 14 7.67 33.60 6.01
N TRP A 15 7.09 34.00 7.14
CA TRP A 15 6.52 33.08 8.12
C TRP A 15 5.36 32.26 7.56
N LEU A 16 4.50 32.86 6.74
CA LEU A 16 3.42 32.14 6.06
C LEU A 16 3.96 31.10 5.07
N ILE A 17 4.97 31.46 4.27
CA ILE A 17 5.60 30.52 3.33
C ILE A 17 6.26 29.37 4.10
N VAL A 18 7.00 29.65 5.17
CA VAL A 18 7.62 28.62 6.01
C VAL A 18 6.55 27.73 6.64
N GLY A 19 5.46 28.31 7.16
CA GLY A 19 4.35 27.55 7.73
C GLY A 19 3.68 26.62 6.72
N VAL A 20 3.45 27.10 5.49
CA VAL A 20 2.89 26.28 4.40
C VAL A 20 3.86 25.16 4.01
N ILE A 21 5.16 25.44 3.90
CA ILE A 21 6.16 24.40 3.60
C ILE A 21 6.18 23.34 4.70
N VAL A 22 6.18 23.74 5.97
CA VAL A 22 6.14 22.80 7.10
C VAL A 22 4.86 21.96 7.07
N LEU A 23 3.70 22.58 6.80
CA LEU A 23 2.44 21.85 6.67
C LEU A 23 2.48 20.83 5.53
N LEU A 24 3.00 21.21 4.36
CA LEU A 24 3.15 20.29 3.22
C LEU A 24 4.09 19.13 3.55
N LEU A 25 5.22 19.39 4.21
CA LEU A 25 6.14 18.36 4.65
C LEU A 25 5.47 17.39 5.63
N VAL A 26 4.71 17.90 6.60
CA VAL A 26 3.95 17.07 7.55
C VAL A 26 2.93 16.20 6.83
N LEU A 27 2.19 16.75 5.85
CA LEU A 27 1.22 15.98 5.06
C LEU A 27 1.88 14.86 4.25
N VAL A 28 3.04 15.14 3.65
CA VAL A 28 3.81 14.12 2.92
C VAL A 28 4.30 13.00 3.85
N LEU A 29 4.78 13.34 5.05
CA LEU A 29 5.19 12.35 6.04
C LEU A 29 4.01 11.49 6.51
N ILE A 30 2.84 12.08 6.73
CA ILE A 30 1.62 11.34 7.08
C ILE A 30 1.21 10.41 5.94
N ALA A 31 1.22 10.89 4.69
CA ALA A 31 0.92 10.07 3.53
C ALA A 31 1.89 8.89 3.40
N LEU A 32 3.20 9.12 3.56
CA LEU A 32 4.21 8.06 3.56
C LEU A 32 4.01 7.07 4.71
N ALA A 33 3.64 7.55 5.90
CA ALA A 33 3.35 6.69 7.04
C ALA A 33 2.11 5.83 6.80
N ILE A 34 1.07 6.34 6.13
CA ILE A 34 -0.17 5.59 5.90
C ILE A 34 -0.04 4.64 4.70
N PHE A 35 0.44 5.14 3.56
CA PHE A 35 0.50 4.39 2.31
C PHE A 35 1.80 3.59 2.16
N GLY A 36 2.91 4.08 2.70
CA GLY A 36 4.21 3.42 2.60
C GLY A 36 4.48 2.36 3.65
N SER A 37 3.68 2.29 4.73
CA SER A 37 3.85 1.29 5.79
C SER A 37 2.85 0.14 5.75
N HIS A 38 1.88 0.15 4.82
CA HIS A 38 0.98 -0.99 4.72
C HIS A 38 1.81 -2.19 4.24
N PRO A 39 1.87 -3.31 4.98
CA PRO A 39 2.67 -4.47 4.62
C PRO A 39 2.28 -5.08 3.26
N CYS A 40 1.15 -4.62 2.69
CA CYS A 40 0.53 -5.12 1.46
C CYS A 40 0.63 -4.12 0.31
N ALA A 41 1.21 -2.93 0.53
CA ALA A 41 1.45 -1.96 -0.52
C ALA A 41 2.48 -2.53 -1.50
N GLY A 42 2.09 -2.71 -2.76
CA GLY A 42 2.91 -3.32 -3.81
C GLY A 42 2.60 -4.79 -4.11
N ALA A 43 1.96 -5.54 -3.21
CA ALA A 43 1.51 -6.91 -3.51
C ALA A 43 0.42 -6.94 -4.61
N LEU A 44 -0.17 -5.79 -4.90
CA LEU A 44 -1.28 -5.61 -5.84
C LEU A 44 -0.87 -4.85 -7.13
N ASP A 45 0.37 -4.37 -7.26
CA ASP A 45 0.79 -3.50 -8.37
C ASP A 45 0.95 -4.22 -9.73
N GLY A 46 0.81 -5.55 -9.75
CA GLY A 46 0.92 -6.39 -10.96
C GLY A 46 -0.29 -7.29 -11.19
N CYS A 47 -1.44 -6.92 -10.62
CA CYS A 47 -2.60 -7.78 -10.52
C CYS A 47 -3.61 -7.53 -11.62
N ASP A 48 -3.63 -8.38 -12.64
CA ASP A 48 -4.77 -8.44 -13.56
C ASP A 48 -5.07 -9.87 -14.04
N ALA A 49 -6.35 -10.05 -14.42
CA ALA A 49 -7.14 -11.24 -14.66
C ALA A 49 -7.62 -11.99 -13.39
N PHE A 50 -8.95 -11.97 -13.18
CA PHE A 50 -9.69 -12.86 -12.29
C PHE A 50 -9.56 -14.31 -12.77
N LYS A 51 -8.47 -14.96 -12.37
CA LYS A 51 -8.22 -16.37 -12.63
C LYS A 51 -8.18 -17.10 -11.31
N ALA A 52 -9.21 -17.90 -11.06
CA ALA A 52 -9.28 -18.71 -9.85
C ALA A 52 -8.06 -19.62 -9.74
N ILE A 53 -7.46 -19.67 -8.55
CA ILE A 53 -6.34 -20.56 -8.22
C ILE A 53 -6.69 -21.39 -6.99
N CYS A 54 -6.08 -22.57 -6.90
CA CYS A 54 -6.02 -23.33 -5.67
C CYS A 54 -4.75 -22.93 -4.91
N ALA A 55 -4.85 -22.77 -3.60
CA ALA A 55 -3.68 -22.57 -2.74
C ALA A 55 -3.81 -23.41 -1.48
N SER A 56 -2.67 -23.70 -0.87
CA SER A 56 -2.56 -24.48 0.36
C SER A 56 -1.77 -23.73 1.43
N TYR A 57 -2.19 -23.90 2.69
CA TYR A 57 -1.49 -23.40 3.86
C TYR A 57 -1.74 -24.34 5.04
N ASN A 58 -0.67 -24.80 5.71
CA ASN A 58 -0.75 -25.72 6.86
C ASN A 58 -1.59 -27.00 6.64
N GLY A 59 -1.71 -27.47 5.40
CA GLY A 59 -2.51 -28.66 5.05
C GLY A 59 -3.97 -28.36 4.72
N ASP A 60 -4.42 -27.12 4.87
CA ASP A 60 -5.71 -26.67 4.35
C ASP A 60 -5.57 -26.27 2.87
N HIS A 61 -6.64 -26.44 2.11
CA HIS A 61 -6.73 -26.07 0.69
C HIS A 61 -7.92 -25.14 0.46
N GLN A 62 -7.71 -24.04 -0.26
CA GLN A 62 -8.75 -23.05 -0.53
C GLN A 62 -8.63 -22.48 -1.95
N PHE A 63 -9.79 -22.15 -2.55
CA PHE A 63 -9.85 -21.37 -3.79
C PHE A 63 -9.75 -19.87 -3.52
N PHE A 64 -8.87 -19.22 -4.27
CA PHE A 64 -8.80 -17.76 -4.34
C PHE A 64 -9.28 -17.30 -5.72
N TYR A 65 -10.00 -16.18 -5.78
CA TYR A 65 -10.53 -15.61 -7.03
C TYR A 65 -9.42 -15.12 -7.97
N SER A 66 -8.25 -14.81 -7.42
CA SER A 66 -7.05 -14.46 -8.16
C SER A 66 -5.79 -14.78 -7.36
N HIS A 67 -4.63 -14.80 -8.02
CA HIS A 67 -3.34 -14.87 -7.35
C HIS A 67 -3.11 -13.70 -6.37
N CYS A 68 -3.70 -12.55 -6.69
CA CYS A 68 -3.55 -11.33 -5.94
C CYS A 68 -4.40 -11.31 -4.68
N ASP A 69 -5.58 -11.92 -4.73
CA ASP A 69 -6.38 -12.14 -3.53
C ASP A 69 -5.63 -13.04 -2.54
N MET A 70 -4.97 -14.09 -3.04
CA MET A 70 -4.11 -14.94 -2.19
C MET A 70 -2.97 -14.15 -1.55
N LEU A 71 -2.23 -13.34 -2.32
CA LEU A 71 -1.14 -12.50 -1.80
C LEU A 71 -1.65 -11.45 -0.80
N ARG A 72 -2.83 -10.88 -1.07
CA ARG A 72 -3.48 -9.92 -0.17
C ARG A 72 -3.85 -10.59 1.15
N GLU A 73 -4.43 -11.78 1.11
CA GLU A 73 -4.77 -12.55 2.32
C GLU A 73 -3.51 -12.95 3.11
N ASN A 74 -2.45 -13.38 2.43
CA ASN A 74 -1.15 -13.64 3.09
C ASN A 74 -0.66 -12.42 3.86
N CYS A 75 -0.75 -11.25 3.22
CA CYS A 75 -0.31 -10.03 3.84
C CYS A 75 -1.21 -9.56 5.00
N LEU A 76 -2.53 -9.65 4.86
CA LEU A 76 -3.48 -9.16 5.87
C LEU A 76 -3.53 -10.07 7.11
N THR A 77 -3.41 -11.38 6.91
CA THR A 77 -3.57 -12.38 7.98
C THR A 77 -2.24 -12.91 8.50
N GLY A 78 -1.14 -12.70 7.79
CA GLY A 78 0.16 -13.33 8.05
C GLY A 78 0.22 -14.81 7.64
N SER A 79 -0.80 -15.30 6.92
CA SER A 79 -0.79 -16.63 6.33
C SER A 79 0.23 -16.73 5.19
N ASP A 80 0.68 -17.94 4.88
CA ASP A 80 1.60 -18.19 3.75
C ASP A 80 0.94 -19.16 2.76
N TRP A 81 -0.20 -18.75 2.20
CA TRP A 81 -0.88 -19.50 1.15
C TRP A 81 0.03 -19.59 -0.08
N GLN A 82 0.33 -20.82 -0.47
CA GLN A 82 1.16 -21.14 -1.62
C GLN A 82 0.29 -21.77 -2.70
N ARG A 83 0.58 -21.45 -3.97
CA ARG A 83 -0.17 -22.00 -5.10
C ARG A 83 -0.06 -23.53 -5.10
N ASP A 84 -1.20 -24.20 -5.22
CA ASP A 84 -1.28 -25.66 -5.25
C ASP A 84 -2.04 -26.13 -6.49
N HIS A 85 -2.04 -27.45 -6.72
CA HIS A 85 -2.70 -28.07 -7.85
C HIS A 85 -4.22 -27.93 -7.73
N TYR A 86 -4.87 -27.60 -8.84
CA TYR A 86 -6.31 -27.30 -8.87
C TYR A 86 -7.19 -28.47 -8.39
N ASN A 87 -6.72 -29.70 -8.57
CA ASN A 87 -7.38 -30.93 -8.12
C ASN A 87 -7.42 -31.08 -6.59
N HIS A 88 -6.51 -30.47 -5.83
CA HIS A 88 -6.51 -30.56 -4.36
C HIS A 88 -7.62 -29.71 -3.73
N CYS A 89 -7.98 -28.59 -4.37
CA CYS A 89 -9.13 -27.79 -3.95
C CYS A 89 -10.46 -28.27 -4.56
N ASN A 90 -10.43 -28.89 -5.75
CA ASN A 90 -11.63 -29.39 -6.43
C ASN A 90 -12.00 -30.80 -5.94
N VAL A 91 -12.67 -30.87 -4.78
CA VAL A 91 -13.16 -32.14 -4.17
C VAL A 91 -14.43 -32.71 -4.83
N ASN A 92 -14.82 -32.18 -6.00
CA ASN A 92 -15.91 -32.76 -6.80
C ASN A 92 -15.39 -34.06 -7.44
N HIS A 93 -15.56 -35.16 -6.72
CA HIS A 93 -15.44 -36.53 -7.23
C HIS A 93 -16.60 -36.85 -8.19
#